data_AF-A0A1J3E473-F1
#
_entry.id   AF-A0A1J3E473-F1
#
_cell.length_a   1.000
_cell.length_b   1.000
_cell.length_c   1.000
_cell.angle_alpha   90.00
_cell.angle_beta   90.00
_cell.angle_gamma   90.00
#
_symmetry.space_group_name_H-M   'P 1'
#
loop_
_entity.id
_entity.type
_entity.pdbx_description
1 polymer ?
#
loop_
_entity_poly.entity_id
_entity_poly.type
_entity_poly.pdbx_seq_one_letter_code
_entity_poly.pdbx_strand_id
1 'polypeptide(L)'
;MKNAKLFYHFVITNFLKFLCFPLMALMVVKSSVINRLSLHLQNNLVTTSLISMVLLYGLVLYFLTRRKPVYLVDFSCYLPPPHLKLSIDGIMDTFRKIQQTNASWSSVGDESSSLDFLHKILHRSGLGEETYIPEALQCFPQRQNLKGAREETEQVIFGAIDNLFKNVKVNPREIGILIVNSSTFNPTPSLSAMVVNKYKLRSNIKSFNLGGMGCSAGVIAIDLAKDLLQQRR
;
A
#
# COMPACT_ATOMS: atom_id res chain seq x y z
N MET A 1 -3.69 -82.17 -64.70
CA MET A 1 -2.25 -81.91 -64.44
C MET A 1 -1.58 -80.83 -65.30
N LYS A 2 -2.21 -80.28 -66.37
CA LYS A 2 -1.59 -79.21 -67.21
C LYS A 2 -1.58 -77.80 -66.58
N ASN A 3 -2.54 -77.47 -65.72
CA ASN A 3 -2.72 -76.08 -65.24
C ASN A 3 -1.74 -75.67 -64.14
N ALA A 4 -1.21 -76.63 -63.38
CA ALA A 4 -0.30 -76.34 -62.27
C ALA A 4 1.08 -75.84 -62.72
N LYS A 5 1.61 -76.40 -63.83
CA LYS A 5 2.90 -75.96 -64.39
C LYS A 5 2.84 -74.56 -65.02
N LEU A 6 1.70 -74.22 -65.64
CA LEU A 6 1.49 -72.90 -66.24
C LEU A 6 1.40 -71.81 -65.18
N PHE A 7 0.70 -72.09 -64.07
CA PHE A 7 0.59 -71.17 -62.94
C PHE A 7 1.94 -70.93 -62.25
N TYR A 8 2.72 -72.00 -62.04
CA TYR A 8 4.04 -71.89 -61.41
C TYR A 8 5.02 -71.07 -62.27
N HIS A 9 5.01 -71.26 -63.59
CA HIS A 9 5.84 -70.49 -64.50
C HIS A 9 5.42 -69.01 -64.55
N PHE A 10 4.12 -68.71 -64.53
CA PHE A 10 3.61 -67.33 -64.51
C PHE A 10 3.99 -66.57 -63.23
N VAL A 11 3.93 -67.25 -62.08
CA VAL A 11 4.30 -66.68 -60.78
C VAL A 11 5.81 -66.41 -60.71
N ILE A 12 6.66 -67.34 -61.17
CA ILE A 12 8.12 -67.16 -61.17
C ILE A 12 8.55 -66.03 -62.12
N THR A 13 7.98 -65.98 -63.33
CA THR A 13 8.36 -64.96 -64.33
C THR A 13 7.96 -63.55 -63.92
N ASN A 14 6.87 -63.38 -63.14
CA ASN A 14 6.38 -62.07 -62.69
C ASN A 14 6.69 -61.76 -61.23
N PHE A 15 7.42 -62.63 -60.52
CA PHE A 15 7.74 -62.48 -59.09
C PHE A 15 8.44 -61.16 -58.76
N LEU A 16 9.42 -60.76 -59.60
CA LEU A 16 10.12 -59.49 -59.47
C LEU A 16 9.19 -58.28 -59.65
N LYS A 17 8.19 -58.37 -60.53
CA LYS A 17 7.20 -57.28 -60.74
C LYS A 17 6.25 -57.14 -59.55
N PHE A 18 5.83 -58.24 -58.95
CA PHE A 18 5.03 -58.23 -57.72
C PHE A 18 5.80 -57.73 -56.50
N LEU A 19 7.12 -57.88 -56.46
CA LEU A 19 7.97 -57.36 -55.38
C LEU A 19 8.27 -55.86 -55.53
N CYS A 20 8.46 -55.38 -56.76
CA CYS A 20 8.80 -53.97 -57.03
C CYS A 20 7.62 -53.00 -56.83
N PHE A 21 6.38 -53.43 -57.08
CA PHE A 21 5.19 -52.57 -56.93
C PHE A 21 4.93 -52.10 -55.48
N PRO A 22 4.97 -52.96 -54.44
CA PRO A 22 4.82 -52.53 -53.06
C PRO A 22 6.02 -51.69 -52.59
N LEU A 23 7.23 -51.92 -53.10
CA LEU A 23 8.41 -51.10 -52.79
C LEU A 23 8.26 -49.67 -53.34
N MET A 24 7.81 -49.49 -54.58
CA MET A 24 7.55 -48.16 -55.15
C MET A 24 6.40 -47.44 -54.42
N ALA A 25 5.33 -48.16 -54.06
CA ALA A 25 4.25 -47.61 -53.24
C ALA A 25 4.76 -47.21 -51.84
N LEU A 26 5.61 -48.01 -51.21
CA LEU A 26 6.23 -47.69 -49.92
C LEU A 26 7.12 -46.44 -50.03
N MET A 27 7.87 -46.29 -51.11
CA MET A 27 8.74 -45.12 -51.33
C MET A 27 7.96 -43.84 -51.61
N VAL A 28 6.83 -43.91 -52.33
CA VAL A 28 5.93 -42.76 -52.56
C VAL A 28 5.15 -42.39 -51.30
N VAL A 29 4.68 -43.37 -50.53
CA VAL A 29 4.05 -43.14 -49.21
C VAL A 29 5.08 -42.59 -48.23
N LYS A 30 6.30 -43.13 -48.18
CA LYS A 30 7.37 -42.63 -47.30
C LYS A 30 7.82 -41.23 -47.71
N SER A 31 7.91 -40.91 -49.00
CA SER A 31 8.22 -39.56 -49.50
C SER A 31 7.11 -38.54 -49.17
N SER A 32 5.84 -38.92 -49.34
CA SER A 32 4.70 -38.05 -49.00
C SER A 32 4.47 -37.90 -47.48
N VAL A 33 4.75 -38.93 -46.69
CA VAL A 33 4.71 -38.90 -45.22
C VAL A 33 5.90 -38.12 -44.66
N ILE A 34 7.12 -38.28 -45.20
CA ILE A 34 8.29 -37.48 -44.80
C ILE A 34 8.07 -36.00 -45.15
N ASN A 35 7.51 -35.69 -46.32
CA ASN A 35 7.21 -34.31 -46.71
C ASN A 35 6.12 -33.68 -45.81
N ARG A 36 5.02 -34.41 -45.54
CA ARG A 36 3.99 -33.98 -44.57
C ARG A 36 4.54 -33.86 -43.15
N LEU A 37 5.36 -34.80 -42.70
CA LEU A 37 5.97 -34.79 -41.37
C LEU A 37 6.95 -33.63 -41.25
N SER A 38 7.73 -33.31 -42.30
CA SER A 38 8.63 -32.15 -42.33
C SER A 38 7.86 -30.83 -42.25
N LEU A 39 6.77 -30.67 -43.01
CA LEU A 39 5.88 -29.51 -42.94
C LEU A 39 5.17 -29.40 -41.59
N HIS A 40 4.77 -30.53 -41.00
CA HIS A 40 4.14 -30.58 -39.69
C HIS A 40 5.15 -30.27 -38.56
N LEU A 41 6.41 -30.73 -38.68
CA LEU A 41 7.50 -30.40 -37.74
C LEU A 41 7.89 -28.93 -37.86
N GLN A 42 8.01 -28.41 -39.07
CA GLN A 42 8.40 -27.03 -39.36
C GLN A 42 7.29 -26.05 -38.92
N ASN A 43 6.02 -26.37 -39.16
CA ASN A 43 4.89 -25.58 -38.65
C ASN A 43 4.77 -25.66 -37.12
N ASN A 44 5.02 -26.81 -36.49
CA ASN A 44 5.03 -26.94 -35.04
C ASN A 44 6.21 -26.17 -34.41
N LEU A 45 7.39 -26.15 -35.05
CA LEU A 45 8.56 -25.40 -34.59
C LEU A 45 8.34 -23.89 -34.74
N VAL A 46 7.77 -23.44 -35.85
CA VAL A 46 7.43 -22.03 -36.09
C VAL A 46 6.33 -21.57 -35.11
N THR A 47 5.27 -22.35 -34.91
CA THR A 47 4.19 -22.00 -33.97
C THR A 47 4.69 -21.99 -32.51
N THR A 48 5.49 -22.97 -32.08
CA THR A 48 6.08 -22.97 -30.72
C THR A 48 7.07 -21.81 -30.52
N SER A 49 7.88 -21.47 -31.52
CA SER A 49 8.78 -20.30 -31.48
C SER A 49 7.99 -18.99 -31.38
N LEU A 50 6.90 -18.84 -32.15
CA LEU A 50 6.03 -17.65 -32.10
C LEU A 50 5.35 -17.52 -30.73
N ILE A 51 4.81 -18.60 -30.18
CA ILE A 51 4.19 -18.61 -28.84
C ILE A 51 5.24 -18.25 -27.77
N SER A 52 6.44 -18.82 -27.86
CA SER A 52 7.54 -18.51 -26.94
C SER A 52 7.93 -17.03 -26.99
N MET A 53 8.02 -16.45 -28.18
CA MET A 53 8.31 -15.01 -28.36
C MET A 53 7.19 -14.13 -27.79
N VAL A 54 5.92 -14.48 -27.99
CA VAL A 54 4.77 -13.76 -27.41
C VAL A 54 4.79 -13.85 -25.89
N LEU A 55 5.08 -15.02 -25.32
CA LEU A 55 5.20 -15.21 -23.87
C LEU A 55 6.37 -14.41 -23.28
N LEU A 56 7.54 -14.44 -23.92
CA LEU A 56 8.71 -13.65 -23.51
C LEU A 56 8.43 -12.16 -23.58
N TYR A 57 7.81 -11.69 -24.66
CA TYR A 57 7.39 -10.30 -24.80
C TYR A 57 6.38 -9.91 -23.72
N GLY A 58 5.37 -10.75 -23.47
CA GLY A 58 4.39 -10.55 -22.41
C GLY A 58 5.01 -10.51 -21.01
N LEU A 59 6.00 -11.37 -20.75
CA LEU A 59 6.75 -11.41 -19.49
C LEU A 59 7.58 -10.14 -19.31
N VAL A 60 8.30 -9.70 -20.35
CA VAL A 60 9.07 -8.45 -20.33
C VAL A 60 8.16 -7.26 -20.10
N LEU A 61 7.04 -7.16 -20.85
CA LEU A 61 6.05 -6.12 -20.63
C LEU A 61 5.49 -6.16 -19.21
N TYR A 62 5.16 -7.33 -18.67
CA TYR A 62 4.69 -7.47 -17.29
C TYR A 62 5.71 -6.92 -16.29
N PHE A 63 6.98 -7.32 -16.39
CA PHE A 63 8.01 -6.81 -15.47
C PHE A 63 8.27 -5.32 -15.62
N LEU A 64 8.19 -4.76 -16.83
CA LEU A 64 8.38 -3.32 -17.09
C LEU A 64 7.17 -2.47 -16.65
N THR A 65 5.95 -3.00 -16.78
CA THR A 65 4.70 -2.27 -16.48
C THR A 65 4.24 -2.47 -15.03
N ARG A 66 4.66 -3.55 -14.37
CA ARG A 66 4.27 -3.82 -12.98
C ARG A 66 4.70 -2.67 -12.07
N ARG A 67 3.76 -2.21 -11.26
CA ARG A 67 4.05 -1.24 -10.20
C ARG A 67 4.86 -1.93 -9.11
N LYS A 68 5.97 -1.30 -8.71
CA LYS A 68 6.73 -1.78 -7.56
C LYS A 68 5.85 -1.62 -6.30
N PRO A 69 5.81 -2.65 -5.44
CA PRO A 69 5.09 -2.54 -4.18
C PRO A 69 5.74 -1.46 -3.29
N VAL A 70 4.90 -0.74 -2.55
CA VAL A 70 5.31 0.24 -1.53
C VAL A 70 5.08 -0.40 -0.18
N TYR A 71 6.09 -0.34 0.69
CA TYR A 71 6.05 -0.97 2.00
C TYR A 71 6.19 0.06 3.11
N LEU A 72 5.48 -0.15 4.21
CA LEU A 72 5.74 0.52 5.48
C LEU A 72 6.97 -0.15 6.12
N VAL A 73 8.04 0.63 6.28
CA VAL A 73 9.31 0.11 6.84
C VAL A 73 9.32 0.20 8.35
N ASP A 74 8.81 1.29 8.91
CA ASP A 74 8.81 1.56 10.35
C ASP A 74 7.65 2.52 10.69
N PHE A 75 7.21 2.53 11.95
CA PHE A 75 6.21 3.44 12.48
C PHE A 75 6.53 3.81 13.93
N SER A 76 6.10 5.00 14.36
CA SER A 76 6.23 5.43 15.74
C SER A 76 5.06 6.29 16.17
N CYS A 77 4.73 6.20 17.46
CA CYS A 77 3.72 7.01 18.12
C CYS A 77 4.37 7.77 19.27
N TYR A 78 3.88 8.98 19.52
CA TYR A 78 4.25 9.72 20.72
C TYR A 78 3.36 9.29 21.89
N LEU A 79 3.97 8.94 23.01
CA LEU A 79 3.29 8.73 24.30
C LEU A 79 3.52 9.98 25.17
N PRO A 80 2.47 10.72 25.55
CA PRO A 80 2.64 11.87 26.42
C PRO A 80 3.15 11.49 27.82
N PRO A 81 3.77 12.43 28.56
CA PRO A 81 4.21 12.18 29.92
C PRO A 81 3.07 11.75 30.87
N PRO A 82 3.34 10.90 31.88
CA PRO A 82 2.30 10.36 32.78
C PRO A 82 1.45 11.41 33.52
N HIS A 83 1.99 12.61 33.76
CA HIS A 83 1.25 13.67 34.44
C HIS A 83 0.11 14.27 33.60
N LEU A 84 0.06 13.97 32.29
CA LEU A 84 -1.03 14.36 31.40
C LEU A 84 -2.14 13.29 31.30
N LYS A 85 -2.01 12.17 32.00
CA LYS A 85 -3.05 11.17 32.12
C LYS A 85 -4.20 11.73 32.97
N LEU A 86 -5.44 11.57 32.52
CA LEU A 86 -6.61 12.07 33.22
C LEU A 86 -7.72 11.01 33.30
N SER A 87 -8.25 10.81 34.51
CA SER A 87 -9.39 9.94 34.78
C SER A 87 -10.70 10.56 34.32
N ILE A 88 -11.75 9.74 34.20
CA ILE A 88 -13.12 10.24 33.93
C ILE A 88 -13.52 11.27 34.99
N ASP A 89 -13.26 10.99 36.27
CA ASP A 89 -13.51 11.91 37.37
C ASP A 89 -12.72 13.22 37.24
N GLY A 90 -11.44 13.14 36.83
CA GLY A 90 -10.60 14.31 36.60
C GLY A 90 -11.10 15.19 35.44
N ILE A 91 -11.64 14.56 34.39
CA ILE A 91 -12.33 15.27 33.29
C ILE A 91 -13.55 16.01 33.85
N MET A 92 -14.41 15.32 34.63
CA MET A 92 -15.61 15.92 35.23
C MET A 92 -15.27 17.08 36.16
N ASP A 93 -14.22 16.96 36.98
CA ASP A 93 -13.75 18.03 37.85
C ASP A 93 -13.26 19.26 37.07
N THR A 94 -12.61 19.03 35.93
CA THR A 94 -12.19 20.10 35.03
C THR A 94 -13.40 20.84 34.48
N PHE A 95 -14.43 20.13 34.01
CA PHE A 95 -15.68 20.75 33.55
C PHE A 95 -16.40 21.54 34.64
N ARG A 96 -16.48 21.02 35.87
CA ARG A 96 -17.08 21.73 37.01
C ARG A 96 -16.35 23.04 37.32
N LYS A 97 -15.01 23.03 37.32
CA LYS A 97 -14.19 24.24 37.53
C LYS A 97 -14.40 25.30 36.45
N ILE A 98 -14.47 24.87 35.19
CA ILE A 98 -14.73 25.76 34.05
C ILE A 98 -16.12 26.39 34.18
N GLN A 99 -17.13 25.61 34.54
CA GLN A 99 -18.50 26.09 34.71
C GLN A 99 -18.62 27.15 35.80
N GLN A 100 -17.96 26.94 36.95
CA GLN A 100 -18.00 27.89 38.08
C GLN A 100 -17.40 29.27 37.74
N THR A 101 -16.59 29.36 36.70
CA THR A 101 -15.79 30.55 36.40
C THR A 101 -16.11 31.22 35.06
N ASN A 102 -16.75 30.52 34.13
CA ASN A 102 -17.19 31.09 32.86
C ASN A 102 -18.71 31.39 32.87
N ALA A 103 -19.06 32.67 33.03
CA ALA A 103 -20.45 33.16 32.95
C ALA A 103 -21.17 32.83 31.62
N SER A 104 -20.41 32.51 30.56
CA SER A 104 -20.96 32.12 29.25
C SER A 104 -21.42 30.66 29.17
N TRP A 105 -21.02 29.80 30.12
CA TRP A 105 -21.50 28.41 30.20
C TRP A 105 -22.70 28.26 31.15
N SER A 106 -22.95 29.28 31.99
CA SER A 106 -24.04 29.34 32.97
C SER A 106 -25.44 29.52 32.36
N SER A 107 -25.57 29.49 31.02
CA SER A 107 -26.84 29.71 30.30
C SER A 107 -27.36 28.46 29.60
N VAL A 108 -26.80 27.27 29.87
CA VAL A 108 -27.17 26.01 29.20
C VAL A 108 -28.04 25.14 30.12
N GLY A 109 -29.34 25.41 30.14
CA GLY A 109 -30.38 24.49 30.66
C GLY A 109 -30.22 24.00 32.10
N ASP A 110 -30.86 22.88 32.45
CA ASP A 110 -30.68 22.21 33.74
C ASP A 110 -29.25 21.64 33.80
N GLU A 111 -28.35 22.44 34.37
CA GLU A 111 -26.90 22.24 34.39
C GLU A 111 -26.49 20.90 35.02
N SER A 112 -27.24 20.45 36.04
CA SER A 112 -27.01 19.17 36.72
C SER A 112 -27.23 17.99 35.77
N SER A 113 -28.30 18.06 34.98
CA SER A 113 -28.68 17.01 34.03
C SER A 113 -27.67 16.87 32.87
N SER A 114 -27.03 17.97 32.46
CA SER A 114 -26.05 18.00 31.37
C SER A 114 -24.71 17.38 31.77
N LEU A 115 -24.23 17.67 32.99
CA LEU A 115 -23.02 17.04 33.52
C LEU A 115 -23.23 15.54 33.78
N ASP A 116 -24.39 15.14 34.31
CA ASP A 116 -24.73 13.72 34.49
C ASP A 116 -24.80 12.99 33.15
N PHE A 117 -25.30 13.64 32.11
CA PHE A 117 -25.31 13.09 30.75
C PHE A 117 -23.89 12.94 30.19
N LEU A 118 -23.04 13.96 30.33
CA LEU A 118 -21.63 13.90 29.93
C LEU A 118 -20.89 12.77 30.66
N HIS A 119 -21.11 12.64 31.96
CA HIS A 119 -20.51 11.57 32.77
C HIS A 119 -20.92 10.18 32.25
N LYS A 120 -22.19 9.97 31.92
CA LYS A 120 -22.68 8.73 31.30
C LYS A 120 -22.06 8.49 29.92
N ILE A 121 -21.84 9.53 29.12
CA ILE A 121 -21.13 9.41 27.83
C ILE A 121 -19.69 8.96 28.05
N LEU A 122 -18.96 9.61 28.97
CA LEU A 122 -17.56 9.28 29.24
C LEU A 122 -17.41 7.82 29.67
N HIS A 123 -18.24 7.34 30.59
CA HIS A 123 -18.25 5.94 31.02
C HIS A 123 -18.63 4.94 29.92
N ARG A 124 -19.33 5.37 28.87
CA ARG A 124 -19.75 4.53 27.73
C ARG A 124 -18.88 4.71 26.49
N SER A 125 -17.91 5.63 26.52
CA SER A 125 -17.07 5.97 25.37
C SER A 125 -16.02 4.91 25.02
N GLY A 126 -15.74 3.99 25.94
CA GLY A 126 -14.63 3.03 25.82
C GLY A 126 -13.25 3.62 26.13
N LEU A 127 -13.19 4.89 26.58
CA LEU A 127 -11.97 5.51 27.10
C LEU A 127 -11.71 5.01 28.53
N GLY A 128 -10.46 4.63 28.80
CA GLY A 128 -10.03 4.21 30.14
C GLY A 128 -9.42 5.35 30.95
N GLU A 129 -9.11 5.05 32.21
CA GLU A 129 -8.44 5.97 33.16
C GLU A 129 -7.00 6.36 32.75
N GLU A 130 -6.51 5.78 31.66
CA GLU A 130 -5.19 6.04 31.10
C GLU A 130 -5.20 6.98 29.88
N THR A 131 -6.30 7.68 29.65
CA THR A 131 -6.45 8.62 28.54
C THR A 131 -5.63 9.89 28.80
N TYR A 132 -4.92 10.37 27.78
CA TYR A 132 -4.12 11.59 27.87
C TYR A 132 -4.87 12.77 27.26
N ILE A 133 -4.80 13.92 27.94
CA ILE A 133 -5.39 15.18 27.47
C ILE A 133 -4.28 16.24 27.38
N PRO A 134 -4.31 17.15 26.40
CA PRO A 134 -3.31 18.20 26.30
C PRO A 134 -3.24 19.08 27.56
N GLU A 135 -2.02 19.44 27.96
CA GLU A 135 -1.77 20.29 29.14
C GLU A 135 -2.56 21.60 29.10
N ALA A 136 -2.71 22.18 27.90
CA ALA A 136 -3.47 23.40 27.67
C ALA A 136 -4.96 23.31 28.04
N LEU A 137 -5.52 22.09 28.07
CA LEU A 137 -6.90 21.83 28.50
C LEU A 137 -7.00 21.43 29.97
N GLN A 138 -5.90 21.01 30.59
CA GLN A 138 -5.85 20.64 32.01
C GLN A 138 -5.52 21.82 32.93
N CYS A 139 -4.79 22.82 32.43
CA CYS A 139 -4.46 24.01 33.21
C CYS A 139 -5.69 24.88 33.48
N PHE A 140 -5.66 25.62 34.60
CA PHE A 140 -6.72 26.56 34.96
C PHE A 140 -6.16 27.97 35.20
N PRO A 141 -6.61 29.00 34.46
CA PRO A 141 -7.56 28.94 33.34
C PRO A 141 -7.00 28.16 32.14
N GLN A 142 -7.88 27.59 31.30
CA GLN A 142 -7.47 26.84 30.11
C GLN A 142 -6.73 27.74 29.12
N ARG A 143 -5.70 27.19 28.48
CA ARG A 143 -4.81 27.91 27.57
C ARG A 143 -5.12 27.57 26.11
N GLN A 144 -6.34 27.86 25.68
CA GLN A 144 -6.81 27.64 24.32
C GLN A 144 -6.35 28.75 23.37
N ASN A 145 -5.04 28.87 23.18
CA ASN A 145 -4.45 29.87 22.30
C ASN A 145 -3.43 29.26 21.35
N LEU A 146 -2.98 30.07 20.38
CA LEU A 146 -2.05 29.66 19.35
C LEU A 146 -0.74 29.07 19.90
N LYS A 147 -0.28 29.62 21.04
CA LYS A 147 0.95 29.17 21.70
C LYS A 147 0.78 27.77 22.28
N GLY A 148 -0.32 27.50 22.98
CA GLY A 148 -0.64 26.17 23.52
C GLY A 148 -0.77 25.11 22.44
N ALA A 149 -1.52 25.41 21.37
CA ALA A 149 -1.67 24.49 20.25
C ALA A 149 -0.32 24.19 19.55
N ARG A 150 0.55 25.21 19.43
CA ARG A 150 1.90 25.02 18.87
C ARG A 150 2.78 24.15 19.75
N GLU A 151 2.82 24.42 21.06
CA GLU A 151 3.63 23.62 22.00
C GLU A 151 3.22 22.15 22.00
N GLU A 152 1.92 21.85 22.07
CA GLU A 152 1.40 20.49 21.99
C GLU A 152 1.79 19.81 20.67
N THR A 153 1.54 20.50 19.56
CA THR A 153 1.81 19.96 18.22
C THR A 153 3.30 19.68 18.03
N GLU A 154 4.17 20.56 18.52
CA GLU A 154 5.62 20.36 18.50
C GLU A 154 6.03 19.15 19.33
N GLN A 155 5.50 18.99 20.55
CA GLN A 155 5.78 17.83 21.39
C GLN A 155 5.37 16.52 20.70
N VAL A 156 4.15 16.46 20.18
CA VAL A 156 3.59 15.24 19.55
C VAL A 156 4.34 14.90 18.26
N ILE A 157 4.44 15.85 17.33
CA ILE A 157 5.06 15.61 16.02
C ILE A 157 6.55 15.33 16.17
N PHE A 158 7.26 16.13 16.97
CA PHE A 158 8.69 15.92 17.12
C PHE A 158 8.99 14.67 17.93
N GLY A 159 8.26 14.40 19.01
CA GLY A 159 8.44 13.18 19.79
C GLY A 159 8.24 11.91 18.96
N ALA A 160 7.23 11.88 18.08
CA ALA A 160 7.01 10.76 17.17
C ALA A 160 8.15 10.60 16.15
N ILE A 161 8.62 11.70 15.55
CA ILE A 161 9.72 11.66 14.56
C ILE A 161 11.06 11.29 15.23
N ASP A 162 11.35 11.84 16.41
CA ASP A 162 12.55 11.54 17.18
C ASP A 162 12.59 10.05 17.55
N ASN A 163 11.45 9.48 17.96
CA ASN A 163 11.34 8.05 18.23
C ASN A 163 11.51 7.20 16.96
N LEU A 164 10.95 7.64 15.83
CA LEU A 164 11.14 6.99 14.54
C LEU A 164 12.63 6.97 14.15
N PHE A 165 13.32 8.12 14.18
CA PHE A 165 14.74 8.22 13.82
C PHE A 165 15.69 7.49 14.78
N LYS A 166 15.27 7.19 16.02
CA LYS A 166 16.03 6.28 16.89
C LYS A 166 15.98 4.83 16.39
N ASN A 167 14.86 4.42 15.79
CA ASN A 167 14.66 3.05 15.31
C ASN A 167 15.23 2.85 13.90
N VAL A 168 15.00 3.81 13.00
CA VAL A 168 15.52 3.76 11.62
C VAL A 168 16.85 4.48 11.47
N LYS A 169 17.83 3.79 10.90
CA LYS A 169 19.14 4.35 10.52
C LYS A 169 19.07 5.09 9.17
N VAL A 170 18.10 5.99 9.02
CA VAL A 170 17.91 6.79 7.79
C VAL A 170 18.45 8.19 8.01
N ASN A 171 19.27 8.68 7.08
CA ASN A 171 19.72 10.06 7.10
C ASN A 171 18.53 10.98 6.75
N PRO A 172 18.19 12.00 7.57
CA PRO A 172 17.10 12.92 7.27
C PRO A 172 17.19 13.57 5.87
N ARG A 173 18.40 13.71 5.30
CA ARG A 173 18.61 14.24 3.94
C ARG A 173 18.15 13.30 2.83
N GLU A 174 17.99 12.01 3.09
CA GLU A 174 17.49 11.02 2.12
C GLU A 174 15.97 11.06 1.97
N ILE A 175 15.27 11.66 2.94
CA ILE A 175 13.81 11.78 2.95
C ILE A 175 13.37 12.74 1.84
N GLY A 176 12.78 12.20 0.78
CA GLY A 176 12.37 12.98 -0.38
C GLY A 176 10.92 13.46 -0.39
N ILE A 177 10.06 12.94 0.49
CA ILE A 177 8.64 13.28 0.61
C ILE A 177 8.31 13.40 2.09
N LEU A 178 7.61 14.46 2.48
CA LEU A 178 7.06 14.65 3.82
C LEU A 178 5.57 14.97 3.70
N ILE A 179 4.73 14.23 4.40
CA ILE A 179 3.30 14.49 4.49
C ILE A 179 2.98 14.65 5.97
N VAL A 180 2.52 15.84 6.36
CA VAL A 180 2.04 16.13 7.72
C VAL A 180 0.53 16.33 7.63
N ASN A 181 -0.20 15.71 8.54
CA ASN A 181 -1.63 15.92 8.70
C ASN A 181 -1.93 16.55 10.06
N SER A 182 -2.91 17.45 10.10
CA SER A 182 -3.47 18.00 11.34
C SER A 182 -4.83 18.61 11.04
N SER A 183 -5.86 18.23 11.79
CA SER A 183 -7.18 18.86 11.66
C SER A 183 -7.45 19.92 12.72
N THR A 184 -6.74 19.85 13.84
CA THR A 184 -6.92 20.73 15.01
C THR A 184 -6.09 22.00 14.91
N PHE A 185 -4.96 21.96 14.20
CA PHE A 185 -4.03 23.09 14.17
C PHE A 185 -3.24 23.18 12.85
N ASN A 186 -3.44 24.26 12.08
CA ASN A 186 -2.77 24.52 10.80
C ASN A 186 -2.22 25.96 10.74
N PRO A 187 -1.09 26.25 11.40
CA PRO A 187 -0.53 27.59 11.45
C PRO A 187 0.17 28.00 10.15
N THR A 188 0.52 29.29 10.07
CA THR A 188 1.55 29.80 9.16
C THR A 188 2.78 30.22 9.98
N PRO A 189 4.01 29.75 9.66
CA PRO A 189 4.33 28.73 8.65
C PRO A 189 3.73 27.36 8.98
N SER A 190 3.59 26.49 7.96
CA SER A 190 2.92 25.19 8.10
C SER A 190 3.66 24.21 9.01
N LEU A 191 2.97 23.18 9.50
CA LEU A 191 3.59 22.12 10.31
C LEU A 191 4.63 21.32 9.50
N SER A 192 4.37 21.10 8.21
CA SER A 192 5.36 20.49 7.32
C SER A 192 6.63 21.33 7.21
N ALA A 193 6.53 22.66 7.10
CA ALA A 193 7.69 23.57 7.05
C ALA A 193 8.47 23.55 8.38
N MET A 194 7.75 23.47 9.50
CA MET A 194 8.34 23.35 10.83
C MET A 194 9.19 22.08 10.96
N VAL A 195 8.68 20.93 10.50
CA VAL A 195 9.42 19.65 10.48
C VAL A 195 10.64 19.73 9.56
N VAL A 196 10.48 20.26 8.34
CA VAL A 196 11.59 20.44 7.38
C VAL A 196 12.72 21.24 8.01
N ASN A 197 12.39 22.36 8.67
CA ASN A 197 13.37 23.23 9.28
C ASN A 197 14.05 22.60 10.52
N LYS A 198 13.31 21.88 11.37
CA LYS A 198 13.87 21.27 12.58
C LYS A 198 14.87 20.17 12.24
N TYR A 199 14.49 19.24 11.36
CA TYR A 199 15.32 18.07 11.01
C TYR A 199 16.29 18.30 9.85
N LYS A 200 16.36 19.53 9.33
CA LYS A 200 17.24 19.91 8.22
C LYS A 200 17.10 18.95 7.03
N LEU A 201 15.84 18.67 6.67
CA LEU A 201 15.53 17.84 5.51
C LEU A 201 16.07 18.51 4.24
N ARG A 202 16.21 17.74 3.16
CA ARG A 202 16.72 18.23 1.87
C ARG A 202 15.91 19.41 1.32
N SER A 203 16.59 20.35 0.66
CA SER A 203 15.97 21.59 0.12
C SER A 203 14.92 21.34 -0.97
N ASN A 204 15.06 20.26 -1.74
CA ASN A 204 14.12 19.86 -2.79
C ASN A 204 13.15 18.75 -2.32
N ILE A 205 12.78 18.76 -1.04
CA ILE A 205 11.76 17.88 -0.48
C ILE A 205 10.38 18.23 -1.04
N LYS A 206 9.57 17.22 -1.33
CA LYS A 206 8.13 17.42 -1.58
C LYS A 206 7.39 17.40 -0.25
N SER A 207 7.01 18.57 0.27
CA SER A 207 6.31 18.70 1.56
C SER A 207 4.83 19.01 1.37
N PHE A 208 3.95 18.22 2.00
CA PHE A 208 2.49 18.40 1.98
C PHE A 208 1.99 18.63 3.41
N ASN A 209 1.11 19.60 3.59
CA ASN A 209 0.42 19.87 4.86
C ASN A 209 -1.08 19.70 4.65
N LEU A 210 -1.63 18.60 5.16
CA LEU A 210 -3.02 18.23 5.00
C LEU A 210 -3.84 18.68 6.22
N GLY A 211 -4.98 19.33 5.99
CA GLY A 211 -5.87 19.76 7.06
C GLY A 211 -7.34 19.56 6.72
N GLY A 212 -8.19 19.54 7.75
CA GLY A 212 -9.65 19.51 7.61
C GLY A 212 -10.29 18.15 7.27
N MET A 213 -9.52 17.07 7.21
CA MET A 213 -10.04 15.73 6.87
C MET A 213 -10.50 14.92 8.10
N GLY A 214 -10.21 15.38 9.32
CA GLY A 214 -10.57 14.68 10.55
C GLY A 214 -9.90 13.32 10.68
N CYS A 215 -10.64 12.33 11.19
CA CYS A 215 -10.12 11.01 11.54
C CYS A 215 -9.63 10.18 10.34
N SER A 216 -10.03 10.52 9.10
CA SER A 216 -9.58 9.82 7.89
C SER A 216 -8.20 10.28 7.41
N ALA A 217 -7.65 11.36 7.98
CA ALA A 217 -6.46 12.02 7.48
C ALA A 217 -5.21 11.11 7.45
N GLY A 218 -5.11 10.15 8.37
CA GLY A 218 -4.01 9.19 8.42
C GLY A 218 -3.98 8.28 7.18
N VAL A 219 -5.12 7.67 6.84
CA VAL A 219 -5.21 6.75 5.69
C VAL A 219 -5.07 7.51 4.37
N ILE A 220 -5.62 8.72 4.28
CA ILE A 220 -5.46 9.60 3.11
C ILE A 220 -3.98 9.97 2.91
N ALA A 221 -3.25 10.28 4.00
CA ALA A 221 -1.82 10.58 3.92
C ALA A 221 -1.01 9.37 3.42
N ILE A 222 -1.37 8.14 3.84
CA ILE A 222 -0.72 6.90 3.39
C ILE A 222 -1.00 6.65 1.90
N ASP A 223 -2.23 6.84 1.44
CA ASP A 223 -2.58 6.65 0.03
C ASP A 223 -1.87 7.68 -0.87
N LEU A 224 -1.83 8.94 -0.44
CA LEU A 224 -1.02 9.97 -1.10
C LEU A 224 0.47 9.59 -1.15
N ALA A 225 1.03 9.06 -0.06
CA ALA A 225 2.43 8.62 -0.03
C ALA A 225 2.68 7.50 -1.06
N LYS A 226 1.78 6.53 -1.14
CA LYS A 226 1.84 5.43 -2.11
C LYS A 226 1.82 5.94 -3.54
N ASP A 227 0.91 6.84 -3.89
CA ASP A 227 0.83 7.40 -5.24
C ASP A 227 2.09 8.19 -5.61
N LEU A 228 2.60 9.01 -4.69
CA LEU A 228 3.83 9.78 -4.90
C LEU A 228 5.07 8.88 -5.07
N LEU A 229 5.14 7.77 -4.33
CA LEU A 229 6.23 6.78 -4.44
C LEU A 229 6.13 5.97 -5.73
N GLN A 230 4.92 5.69 -6.23
CA GLN A 230 4.72 4.97 -7.49
C GLN A 230 5.03 5.81 -8.73
N GLN A 231 4.79 7.13 -8.67
CA GLN A 231 5.12 8.05 -9.77
C GLN A 231 6.62 8.36 -9.88
N ARG A 232 7.37 8.22 -8.79
CA ARG A 232 8.82 8.46 -8.76
C ARG A 232 9.57 7.25 -9.34
N ARG A 233 9.45 7.05 -10.65
CA ARG A 233 10.33 6.19 -11.45
C ARG A 233 11.60 6.94 -11.83
#